data_AF-A0A0N0S598-F1
#
_entry.id   AF-A0A0N0S598-F1
#
_cell.length_a   1.000
_cell.length_b   1.000
_cell.length_c   1.000
_cell.angle_alpha   90.00
_cell.angle_beta   90.00
_cell.angle_gamma   90.00
#
_symmetry.space_group_name_H-M   'P 1'
#
loop_
_entity.id
_entity.type
_entity.pdbx_description
1 polymer ?
#
loop_
_entity_poly.entity_id
_entity_poly.type
_entity_poly.pdbx_seq_one_letter_code
_entity_poly.pdbx_strand_id
1 'polypeptide(L)' 'MVSTLAQALDIAERFPAHQVGVTVDTYHIWWDDRAPAQIARAGAQGRIHTFQLADWTTPLPEGVLNG' A
#
# COMPACT_ATOMS: atom_id res chain seq x y z
N MET A 1 5.47 -13.97 2.26
CA MET A 1 4.69 -12.84 2.83
C MET A 1 5.03 -11.59 2.04
N VAL A 2 4.08 -10.67 1.87
CA VAL A 2 4.29 -9.37 1.23
C VAL A 2 4.16 -8.32 2.32
N SER A 3 5.23 -7.57 2.57
CA SER A 3 5.29 -6.59 3.65
C SER A 3 5.40 -5.16 3.13
N THR A 4 5.77 -4.96 1.87
CA THR A 4 5.87 -3.62 1.26
C THR A 4 5.11 -3.54 -0.05
N LEU A 5 4.72 -2.33 -0.44
CA LEU A 5 4.09 -2.09 -1.74
C LEU A 5 5.04 -2.41 -2.90
N ALA A 6 6.36 -2.23 -2.70
CA ALA A 6 7.37 -2.61 -3.69
C ALA A 6 7.35 -4.11 -3.98
N GLN A 7 7.32 -4.96 -2.94
CA GLN A 7 7.24 -6.41 -3.10
C GLN A 7 5.95 -6.83 -3.81
N ALA A 8 4.82 -6.18 -3.51
CA ALA A 8 3.56 -6.42 -4.19
C ALA A 8 3.65 -6.09 -5.69
N LEU A 9 4.24 -4.92 -6.03
CA LEU A 9 4.42 -4.48 -7.41
C LEU A 9 5.36 -5.41 -8.20
N ASP A 10 6.48 -5.85 -7.60
CA ASP A 10 7.43 -6.75 -8.26
C ASP A 10 6.82 -8.13 -8.59
N ILE A 11 5.74 -8.52 -7.90
CA ILE A 11 4.93 -9.70 -8.22
C ILE A 11 3.91 -9.36 -9.31
N ALA A 12 3.16 -8.27 -9.16
CA ALA A 12 2.10 -7.87 -10.09
C ALA A 12 2.62 -7.55 -11.50
N GLU A 13 3.83 -6.99 -11.61
CA GLU A 13 4.44 -6.58 -12.88
C GLU A 13 4.73 -7.73 -13.85
N ARG A 14 4.70 -8.98 -13.36
CA ARG A 14 4.85 -10.19 -14.18
C ARG A 14 3.63 -10.49 -15.05
N PHE A 15 2.53 -9.74 -14.84
CA PHE A 15 1.24 -9.96 -15.51
C PHE A 15 0.69 -8.66 -16.12
N PRO A 16 -0.25 -8.75 -17.09
CA PRO A 16 -0.93 -7.59 -17.65
C PRO A 16 -1.63 -6.77 -16.56
N ALA A 17 -1.46 -5.44 -16.59
CA ALA A 17 -1.94 -4.53 -15.54
C ALA A 17 -3.46 -4.56 -15.30
N HIS A 18 -4.25 -4.85 -16.34
CA HIS A 18 -5.69 -4.97 -16.23
C HIS A 18 -6.15 -6.26 -15.53
N GLN A 19 -5.29 -7.27 -15.45
CA GLN A 19 -5.59 -8.56 -14.80
C GLN A 19 -5.06 -8.60 -13.37
N VAL A 20 -3.85 -8.04 -13.15
CA VAL A 20 -3.19 -8.06 -11.85
C VAL A 20 -2.66 -6.68 -11.49
N GLY A 21 -3.19 -6.14 -10.40
CA GLY A 21 -2.78 -4.88 -9.81
C GLY A 21 -2.59 -5.04 -8.31
N VAL A 22 -2.57 -3.89 -7.63
CA VAL A 22 -2.38 -3.80 -6.18
C VAL A 22 -3.57 -3.07 -5.55
N THR A 23 -3.91 -3.50 -4.34
CA THR A 23 -4.72 -2.74 -3.41
C THR A 23 -3.79 -1.95 -2.51
N VAL A 24 -3.94 -0.63 -2.50
CA VAL A 24 -3.20 0.25 -1.59
C VAL A 24 -4.02 0.40 -0.32
N ASP A 25 -3.66 -0.33 0.72
CA ASP A 25 -4.19 -0.17 2.08
C ASP A 25 -3.20 0.67 2.88
N THR A 26 -3.57 1.94 3.11
CA THR A 26 -2.68 2.90 3.78
C THR A 26 -2.45 2.59 5.26
N TYR A 27 -3.35 1.83 5.92
CA TYR A 27 -3.14 1.35 7.28
C TYR A 27 -2.05 0.28 7.38
N HIS A 28 -1.82 -0.49 6.32
CA HIS A 28 -0.81 -1.56 6.33
C HIS A 28 0.57 -1.12 5.84
N ILE A 29 0.67 0.07 5.23
CA ILE A 29 1.93 0.56 4.63
C ILE A 29 2.37 1.93 5.16
N TRP A 30 1.65 2.55 6.09
CA TRP A 30 1.98 3.91 6.59
C TRP A 30 3.39 4.03 7.17
N TRP A 31 3.92 2.93 7.69
CA TRP A 31 5.24 2.87 8.32
C TRP A 31 6.38 2.86 7.28
N ASP A 32 6.07 2.56 6.01
CA ASP A 32 7.04 2.44 4.91
C ASP A 32 7.28 3.82 4.27
N ASP A 33 8.49 4.36 4.45
CA ASP A 33 8.89 5.66 3.90
C ASP A 33 8.90 5.70 2.36
N ARG A 34 8.97 4.54 1.71
CA ARG A 34 8.93 4.41 0.25
C ARG A 34 7.52 4.29 -0.31
N ALA A 35 6.50 4.12 0.53
CA ALA A 35 5.13 3.94 0.09
C ALA A 35 4.66 5.05 -0.88
N PRO A 36 4.93 6.36 -0.66
CA PRO A 36 4.52 7.40 -1.61
C PRO A 36 5.10 7.21 -3.02
N ALA A 37 6.39 6.87 -3.11
CA ALA A 37 7.04 6.62 -4.40
C ALA A 37 6.49 5.37 -5.10
N GLN A 38 6.17 4.32 -4.33
CA GLN A 38 5.57 3.10 -4.89
C GLN A 38 4.11 3.31 -5.32
N ILE A 39 3.34 4.16 -4.62
CA ILE A 39 2.00 4.57 -5.06
C ILE A 39 2.09 5.31 -6.40
N ALA A 40 3.04 6.24 -6.54
CA ALA A 40 3.26 6.94 -7.81
C ALA A 40 3.64 5.96 -8.95
N ARG A 41 4.54 4.99 -8.69
CA ARG A 41 4.88 3.91 -9.63
C ARG A 41 3.64 3.11 -10.03
N ALA A 42 2.85 2.66 -9.05
CA ALA A 42 1.63 1.89 -9.29
C ALA A 42 0.61 2.66 -10.14
N GLY A 43 0.44 3.96 -9.85
CA GLY A 43 -0.44 4.85 -10.60
C GLY A 43 0.01 5.04 -12.04
N ALA A 44 1.31 5.32 -12.25
CA ALA A 44 1.88 5.48 -13.59
C ALA A 44 1.76 4.22 -14.46
N GLN A 45 1.71 3.04 -13.84
CA GLN A 45 1.54 1.76 -14.53
C GLN A 45 0.08 1.33 -14.69
N GLY A 46 -0.89 2.11 -14.19
CA GLY A 46 -2.30 1.74 -14.20
C GLY A 46 -2.61 0.50 -13.36
N ARG A 47 -1.87 0.28 -12.27
CA ARG A 47 -1.96 -0.94 -11.43
C ARG A 47 -2.69 -0.76 -10.11
N ILE A 48 -3.13 0.44 -9.76
CA ILE A 48 -3.95 0.64 -8.55
C ILE A 48 -5.37 0.18 -8.86
N HIS A 49 -5.75 -1.00 -8.37
CA HIS A 49 -7.10 -1.54 -8.54
C HIS A 49 -8.03 -1.08 -7.42
N THR A 50 -7.49 -0.75 -6.25
CA THR A 50 -8.24 -0.21 -5.11
C THR A 50 -7.32 0.64 -4.25
N PHE A 51 -7.86 1.71 -3.66
CA PHE A 51 -7.17 2.56 -2.70
C PHE A 51 -8.04 2.70 -1.44
N GLN A 52 -7.54 2.20 -0.32
CA GLN A 52 -8.14 2.35 1.00
C GLN A 52 -7.36 3.44 1.74
N LEU A 53 -8.05 4.55 1.98
CA LEU A 53 -7.55 5.65 2.78
C LEU A 53 -7.91 5.40 4.25
N ALA A 54 -6.89 5.26 5.09
CA ALA A 54 -6.98 5.19 6.52
C ALA A 54 -6.57 6.55 7.10
N ASP A 55 -7.28 6.95 8.14
CA ASP A 55 -6.95 8.09 8.98
C ASP A 55 -7.07 7.64 10.44
N TRP A 56 -6.37 8.32 11.34
CA TRP A 56 -6.45 8.05 12.78
C TRP A 56 -6.27 9.32 13.59
N THR A 57 -6.84 9.32 14.78
CA THR A 57 -6.68 10.42 15.74
C THR A 57 -5.23 10.48 16.25
N THR A 58 -4.65 11.68 16.25
CA THR A 58 -3.32 11.94 16.85
C THR A 58 -3.42 12.91 18.02
N PRO A 59 -2.80 12.64 19.19
CA PRO A 59 -2.02 11.45 19.50
C PRO A 59 -2.90 10.20 19.61
N LEU A 60 -2.34 9.03 19.30
CA LEU A 60 -3.05 7.76 19.44
C LEU A 60 -3.45 7.56 20.92
N PRO A 61 -4.67 7.09 21.21
CA PRO A 61 -5.07 6.76 22.58
C PRO A 61 -4.12 5.74 23.21
N GLU A 62 -3.96 5.81 24.53
CA GLU A 62 -3.11 4.88 25.27
C GLU A 62 -3.57 3.43 25.04
N GLY A 63 -2.63 2.53 24.74
CA GLY A 63 -2.87 1.08 24.62
C GLY A 63 -3.27 0.57 23.23
N VAL A 64 -3.55 1.41 22.23
CA VAL A 64 -4.07 0.96 20.91
C VAL A 64 -3.08 0.14 20.07
N LEU A 65 -1.79 0.19 20.39
CA LEU A 65 -0.75 -0.60 19.72
C LEU A 65 -0.39 -1.89 20.48
N ASN A 66 -0.93 -2.08 21.68
CA ASN A 66 -0.46 -3.14 22.58
C ASN A 66 -1.31 -4.41 22.57
N GLY A 67 -2.55 -4.38 22.03
CA GLY A 67 -3.40 -5.56 21.86
C GLY A 67 -3.92 -6.16 23.17
#